data_AF-W4K066-F1
#
_entry.id   AF-W4K066-F1
#
_cell.length_a   1.000
_cell.length_b   1.000
_cell.length_c   1.000
_cell.angle_alpha   90.00
_cell.angle_beta   90.00
_cell.angle_gamma   90.00
#
_symmetry.space_group_name_H-M   'P 1'
#
loop_
_entity.id
_entity.type
_entity.pdbx_description
1 polymer ?
#
loop_
_entity_poly.entity_id
_entity_poly.type
_entity_poly.pdbx_seq_one_letter_code
_entity_poly.pdbx_strand_id
1 'polypeptide(L)'
;MAHGWKDSTLKVYGSGLLLYHVICDAKDVPETHRALASIALLCSFLSALAGSYSPSTVENYLAGIRAWHLIHGLEWSHDTARLTSLQHGTKNLAPPSAKKTKRAPYTVTYLLQLRPYLNLSDSVHTAVWACVTALFYGIACVGELTVPSLSGFKLDIHTKTSTHGQEIYWSSEPNPTDPDAALRHHLLVKKPSPNEHLFSNTFKKERRPLLHSVFLRYIAQAAAQAGLPPLHGHSFRIGGTLEFLLRGLPFDTIQVKGRWVSNTFQAYLHCHAEIMMVHIQSNMAVHWAFVHYTLPPAL
;
A
#
# COMPACT_ATOMS: atom_id res chain seq x y z
N MET A 1 -23.34 3.17 14.51
CA MET A 1 -21.87 3.18 14.65
C MET A 1 -21.11 2.32 13.62
N ALA A 2 -21.72 1.28 13.03
CA ALA A 2 -21.05 0.42 12.04
C ALA A 2 -20.50 1.15 10.79
N HIS A 3 -21.12 2.27 10.39
CA HIS A 3 -20.65 3.12 9.27
C HIS A 3 -19.35 3.90 9.56
N GLY A 4 -18.82 3.85 10.79
CA GLY A 4 -17.55 4.50 11.17
C GLY A 4 -16.31 3.78 10.64
N TRP A 5 -16.43 2.53 10.16
CA TRP A 5 -15.33 1.75 9.60
C TRP A 5 -15.65 1.25 8.20
N LYS A 6 -14.60 1.08 7.39
CA LYS A 6 -14.71 0.50 6.05
C LYS A 6 -14.95 -1.01 6.12
N ASP A 7 -15.67 -1.57 5.14
CA ASP A 7 -15.95 -3.01 5.04
C ASP A 7 -14.69 -3.89 5.13
N SER A 8 -13.58 -3.45 4.53
CA SER A 8 -12.31 -4.17 4.62
C SER A 8 -11.76 -4.24 6.05
N THR A 9 -11.94 -3.17 6.82
CA THR A 9 -11.54 -3.12 8.24
C THR A 9 -12.45 -4.02 9.08
N LEU A 10 -13.76 -3.98 8.83
CA LEU A 10 -14.72 -4.86 9.50
C LEU A 10 -14.42 -6.34 9.28
N LYS A 11 -13.98 -6.74 8.07
CA LYS A 11 -13.54 -8.12 7.80
C LYS A 11 -12.32 -8.53 8.63
N VAL A 12 -11.33 -7.64 8.77
CA VAL A 12 -10.14 -7.90 9.60
C VAL A 12 -10.52 -7.99 11.08
N TYR A 13 -11.36 -7.07 11.55
CA TYR A 13 -11.86 -7.07 12.93
C TYR A 13 -12.67 -8.33 13.23
N GLY A 14 -13.56 -8.74 12.33
CA GLY A 14 -14.33 -9.97 12.45
C GLY A 14 -13.44 -11.21 12.50
N SER A 15 -12.35 -11.24 11.72
CA SER A 15 -11.37 -12.34 11.79
C SER A 15 -10.67 -12.39 13.16
N GLY A 16 -10.30 -11.23 13.71
CA GLY A 16 -9.70 -11.14 15.04
C GLY A 16 -10.68 -11.54 16.15
N LEU A 17 -11.94 -11.12 16.04
CA LEU A 17 -12.99 -11.47 16.99
C LEU A 17 -13.31 -12.97 16.96
N LEU A 18 -13.39 -13.58 15.77
CA LEU A 18 -13.54 -15.03 15.62
C LEU A 18 -12.42 -15.77 16.37
N LEU A 19 -11.17 -15.36 16.15
CA LEU A 19 -10.03 -15.98 16.80
C LEU A 19 -10.05 -15.77 18.33
N TYR A 20 -10.52 -14.62 18.79
CA TYR A 20 -10.72 -14.35 20.21
C TYR A 20 -11.75 -15.32 20.82
N HIS A 21 -12.88 -15.55 20.16
CA HIS A 21 -13.87 -16.52 20.62
C HIS A 21 -13.34 -17.95 20.61
N VAL A 22 -12.57 -18.37 19.59
CA VAL A 22 -11.92 -19.68 19.56
C VAL A 22 -10.97 -19.86 20.76
N ILE A 23 -10.22 -18.82 21.13
CA ILE A 23 -9.35 -18.86 22.32
C ILE A 23 -10.15 -18.88 23.62
N CYS A 24 -11.31 -18.22 23.66
CA CYS A 24 -12.25 -18.31 24.78
C CYS A 24 -12.82 -19.73 24.93
N ASP A 25 -13.22 -20.34 23.82
CA ASP A 25 -13.73 -21.72 23.78
C ASP A 25 -12.66 -22.70 24.28
N ALA A 26 -11.43 -22.59 23.78
CA ALA A 26 -10.30 -23.45 24.20
C ALA A 26 -9.90 -23.29 25.68
N LYS A 27 -10.43 -22.27 26.37
CA LYS A 27 -10.18 -21.97 27.78
C LYS A 27 -11.44 -22.08 28.63
N ASP A 28 -12.50 -22.66 28.07
CA ASP A 28 -13.80 -22.84 28.72
C ASP A 28 -14.37 -21.54 29.30
N VAL A 29 -14.09 -20.40 28.65
CA VAL A 29 -14.62 -19.10 29.08
C VAL A 29 -16.11 -19.02 28.70
N PRO A 30 -17.03 -18.87 29.67
CA PRO A 30 -18.45 -18.75 29.40
C PRO A 30 -18.73 -17.55 28.51
N GLU A 31 -19.72 -17.66 27.62
CA GLU A 31 -20.07 -16.58 26.68
C GLU A 31 -20.35 -15.25 27.38
N THR A 32 -21.05 -15.30 28.52
CA THR A 32 -21.34 -14.15 29.39
C THR A 32 -20.10 -13.42 29.89
N HIS A 33 -18.94 -14.10 29.99
CA HIS A 33 -17.69 -13.51 30.45
C HIS A 33 -16.78 -13.03 29.31
N ARG A 34 -17.08 -13.36 28.05
CA ARG A 34 -16.25 -12.96 26.89
C ARG A 34 -16.32 -11.47 26.64
N ALA A 35 -17.49 -10.87 26.88
CA ALA A 35 -17.78 -9.45 26.74
C ALA A 35 -17.17 -8.57 27.85
N LEU A 36 -16.68 -9.18 28.93
CA LEU A 36 -15.90 -8.48 29.95
C LEU A 36 -14.47 -8.20 29.48
N ALA A 37 -13.99 -8.96 28.49
CA ALA A 37 -12.63 -8.90 27.93
C ALA A 37 -11.56 -8.62 28.99
N SER A 38 -11.60 -9.35 30.11
CA SER A 38 -10.72 -9.08 31.25
C SER A 38 -9.26 -8.98 30.81
N ILE A 39 -8.45 -8.21 31.54
CA ILE A 39 -7.03 -8.05 31.18
C ILE A 39 -6.30 -9.41 31.11
N ALA A 40 -6.67 -10.37 31.97
CA ALA A 40 -6.13 -11.73 31.93
C ALA A 40 -6.51 -12.46 30.64
N LEU A 41 -7.75 -12.30 30.17
CA LEU A 41 -8.23 -12.88 28.93
C LEU A 41 -7.57 -12.22 27.70
N LEU A 42 -7.38 -10.90 27.71
CA LEU A 42 -6.62 -10.19 26.68
C LEU A 42 -5.14 -10.58 26.68
N CYS A 43 -4.49 -10.71 27.84
CA CYS A 43 -3.13 -11.24 27.95
C CYS A 43 -3.05 -12.64 27.35
N SER A 44 -4.00 -13.51 27.69
CA SER A 44 -4.05 -14.87 27.18
C SER A 44 -4.27 -14.91 25.68
N PHE A 45 -5.12 -14.03 25.14
CA PHE A 45 -5.34 -13.87 23.72
C PHE A 45 -4.05 -13.43 23.01
N LEU A 46 -3.44 -12.33 23.45
CA LEU A 46 -2.20 -11.80 22.86
C LEU A 46 -1.07 -12.83 22.93
N SER A 47 -0.95 -13.56 24.04
CA SER A 47 0.08 -14.60 24.21
C SER A 47 -0.13 -15.77 23.25
N ALA A 48 -1.38 -16.17 22.98
CA ALA A 48 -1.68 -17.20 22.00
C ALA A 48 -1.36 -16.77 20.55
N LEU A 49 -1.40 -15.47 20.27
CA LEU A 49 -1.02 -14.92 18.97
C LEU A 49 0.47 -14.64 18.84
N ALA A 50 1.19 -14.56 19.96
CA ALA A 50 2.61 -14.29 19.99
C ALA A 50 3.35 -15.33 19.16
N GLY A 51 4.28 -14.86 18.33
CA GLY A 51 5.09 -15.71 17.48
C GLY A 51 4.39 -16.23 16.20
N SER A 52 3.07 -16.33 16.20
CA SER A 52 2.28 -16.86 15.07
C SER A 52 1.77 -15.77 14.13
N TYR A 53 1.56 -14.55 14.65
CA TYR A 53 1.04 -13.42 13.89
C TYR A 53 1.98 -12.22 13.93
N SER A 54 1.95 -11.41 12.87
CA SER A 54 2.71 -10.16 12.84
C SER A 54 2.18 -9.17 13.87
N PRO A 55 3.02 -8.30 14.45
CA PRO A 55 2.58 -7.30 15.41
C PRO A 55 1.40 -6.44 14.96
N SER A 56 1.40 -6.01 13.69
CA SER A 56 0.31 -5.21 13.13
C SER A 56 -0.99 -6.00 12.99
N THR A 57 -0.91 -7.32 12.79
CA THR A 57 -2.10 -8.18 12.81
C THR A 57 -2.68 -8.27 14.22
N VAL A 58 -1.83 -8.48 15.23
CA VAL A 58 -2.23 -8.55 16.64
C VAL A 58 -2.88 -7.23 17.09
N GLU A 59 -2.30 -6.08 16.73
CA GLU A 59 -2.89 -4.76 16.98
C GLU A 59 -4.28 -4.61 16.35
N ASN A 60 -4.44 -5.02 15.09
CA ASN A 60 -5.73 -4.97 14.40
C ASN A 60 -6.79 -5.88 15.03
N TYR A 61 -6.39 -7.05 15.52
CA TYR A 61 -7.32 -7.96 16.20
C TYR A 61 -7.78 -7.39 17.55
N LEU A 62 -6.86 -6.81 18.33
CA LEU A 62 -7.24 -6.12 19.57
C LEU A 62 -8.15 -4.92 19.29
N ALA A 63 -7.88 -4.15 18.23
CA ALA A 63 -8.76 -3.08 17.79
C ALA A 63 -10.16 -3.59 17.39
N GLY A 64 -10.25 -4.79 16.81
CA GLY A 64 -11.51 -5.47 16.53
C GLY A 64 -12.32 -5.82 17.78
N ILE A 65 -11.66 -6.32 18.83
CA ILE A 65 -12.30 -6.59 20.13
C ILE A 65 -12.80 -5.27 20.74
N ARG A 66 -12.00 -4.20 20.71
CA ARG A 66 -12.44 -2.88 21.17
C ARG A 66 -13.62 -2.34 20.36
N ALA A 67 -13.61 -2.51 19.04
CA ALA A 67 -14.72 -2.09 18.18
C ALA A 67 -16.00 -2.87 18.51
N TRP A 68 -15.89 -4.17 18.80
CA TRP A 68 -17.02 -4.97 19.26
C TRP A 68 -17.67 -4.41 20.53
N HIS A 69 -16.88 -4.01 21.54
CA HIS A 69 -17.39 -3.37 22.76
C HIS A 69 -18.11 -2.05 22.44
N LEU A 70 -17.48 -1.19 21.63
CA LEU A 70 -18.06 0.10 21.26
C LEU A 70 -19.38 -0.05 20.50
N ILE A 71 -19.49 -1.03 19.60
CA ILE A 71 -20.72 -1.30 18.83
C ILE A 71 -21.86 -1.74 19.74
N HIS A 72 -21.57 -2.51 20.79
CA HIS A 72 -22.57 -3.06 21.72
C HIS A 72 -22.79 -2.17 22.95
N GLY A 73 -22.18 -0.99 23.00
CA GLY A 73 -22.31 -0.07 24.13
C GLY A 73 -21.68 -0.59 25.44
N LEU A 74 -20.72 -1.51 25.33
CA LEU A 74 -20.01 -2.07 26.48
C LEU A 74 -18.85 -1.15 26.88
N GLU A 75 -18.62 -1.02 28.18
CA GLU A 75 -17.51 -0.22 28.70
C GLU A 75 -16.16 -0.86 28.32
N TRP A 76 -15.26 -0.05 27.77
CA TRP A 76 -13.87 -0.44 27.51
C TRP A 76 -12.97 0.21 28.57
N SER A 77 -12.89 -0.39 29.76
CA SER A 77 -12.23 0.17 30.95
C SER A 77 -10.75 -0.20 31.09
N HIS A 78 -10.07 -0.55 29.99
CA HIS A 78 -8.67 -0.93 30.02
C HIS A 78 -7.73 0.27 29.95
N ASP A 79 -6.72 0.29 30.82
CA ASP A 79 -5.61 1.23 30.72
C ASP A 79 -4.85 1.04 29.40
N THR A 80 -4.76 2.14 28.64
CA THR A 80 -4.09 2.17 27.33
C THR A 80 -2.60 1.89 27.48
N ALA A 81 -1.96 2.35 28.56
CA ALA A 81 -0.54 2.09 28.78
C ALA A 81 -0.28 0.59 28.99
N ARG A 82 -1.08 -0.05 29.84
CA ARG A 82 -1.01 -1.51 30.08
C ARG A 82 -1.23 -2.34 28.81
N LEU A 83 -2.22 -2.00 27.98
CA LEU A 83 -2.44 -2.68 26.69
C LEU A 83 -1.27 -2.48 25.72
N THR A 84 -0.69 -1.28 25.70
CA THR A 84 0.48 -0.97 24.88
C THR A 84 1.70 -1.80 25.31
N SER A 85 1.93 -1.95 26.62
CA SER A 85 2.99 -2.81 27.15
C SER A 85 2.80 -4.28 26.75
N LEU A 86 1.57 -4.80 26.78
CA LEU A 86 1.27 -6.17 26.35
C LEU A 86 1.52 -6.37 24.85
N GLN A 87 1.13 -5.41 24.03
CA GLN A 87 1.43 -5.39 22.59
C GLN A 87 2.94 -5.33 22.31
N HIS A 88 3.69 -4.61 23.15
CA HIS A 88 5.14 -4.54 23.04
C HIS A 88 5.81 -5.87 23.40
N GLY A 89 5.33 -6.57 24.43
CA GLY A 89 5.79 -7.92 24.77
C GLY A 89 5.57 -8.91 23.62
N THR A 90 4.41 -8.85 22.96
CA THR A 90 4.12 -9.69 21.77
C THR A 90 5.02 -9.36 20.58
N LYS A 91 5.39 -8.09 20.39
CA LYS A 91 6.37 -7.67 19.36
C LYS A 91 7.75 -8.29 19.59
N ASN A 92 8.21 -8.32 20.82
CA ASN A 92 9.53 -8.86 21.17
C ASN A 92 9.60 -10.38 20.99
N LEU A 93 8.47 -11.07 21.15
CA LEU A 93 8.34 -12.52 20.95
C LEU A 93 8.05 -12.92 19.50
N ALA A 94 7.80 -11.97 18.60
CA ALA A 94 7.56 -12.27 17.20
C ALA A 94 8.86 -12.79 16.54
N PRO A 95 8.83 -13.92 15.81
CA PRO A 95 10.03 -14.46 15.18
C PRO A 95 10.57 -13.45 14.15
N PRO A 96 11.87 -13.48 13.85
CA PRO A 96 12.43 -12.67 12.77
C PRO A 96 11.69 -12.82 11.43
N SER A 97 11.12 -14.01 11.16
CA SER A 97 10.29 -14.29 9.98
C SER A 97 8.98 -13.48 9.93
N ALA A 98 8.47 -12.98 11.07
CA ALA A 98 7.30 -12.12 11.13
C ALA A 98 7.60 -10.65 10.82
N LYS A 99 8.88 -10.24 10.77
CA LYS A 99 9.28 -8.91 10.30
C LYS A 99 9.20 -8.88 8.78
N LYS A 100 8.31 -8.04 8.23
CA LYS A 100 8.22 -7.82 6.79
C LYS A 100 9.54 -7.26 6.26
N THR A 101 10.14 -7.96 5.31
CA THR A 101 11.24 -7.43 4.51
C THR A 101 10.75 -6.20 3.71
N LYS A 102 11.61 -5.19 3.57
CA LYS A 102 11.31 -4.05 2.71
C LYS A 102 11.16 -4.55 1.26
N ARG A 103 10.09 -4.14 0.59
CA ARG A 103 9.76 -4.62 -0.75
C ARG A 103 10.62 -3.93 -1.80
N ALA A 104 11.28 -4.66 -2.68
CA ALA A 104 12.05 -4.05 -3.76
C ALA A 104 11.16 -3.13 -4.63
N PRO A 105 11.63 -1.93 -5.02
CA PRO A 105 10.88 -0.99 -5.83
C PRO A 105 10.89 -1.36 -7.31
N TYR A 106 9.86 -0.95 -8.06
CA TYR A 106 10.02 -0.82 -9.52
C TYR A 106 10.97 0.35 -9.82
N THR A 107 11.75 0.26 -10.88
CA THR A 107 12.61 1.34 -11.38
C THR A 107 12.34 1.57 -12.86
N VAL A 108 12.73 2.73 -13.40
CA VAL A 108 12.62 2.99 -14.85
C VAL A 108 13.33 1.89 -15.66
N THR A 109 14.52 1.45 -15.23
CA THR A 109 15.25 0.34 -15.86
C THR A 109 14.46 -0.96 -15.86
N TYR A 110 13.82 -1.32 -14.73
CA TYR A 110 12.96 -2.50 -14.67
C TYR A 110 11.80 -2.39 -15.66
N LEU A 111 11.15 -1.21 -15.73
CA LEU A 111 10.03 -0.99 -16.65
C LEU A 111 10.46 -1.04 -18.12
N LEU A 112 11.63 -0.50 -18.45
CA LEU A 112 12.22 -0.60 -19.79
C LEU A 112 12.51 -2.04 -20.19
N GLN A 113 13.01 -2.87 -19.27
CA GLN A 113 13.23 -4.30 -19.50
C GLN A 113 11.92 -5.10 -19.61
N LEU A 114 10.86 -4.66 -18.92
CA LEU A 114 9.54 -5.28 -18.98
C LEU A 114 8.83 -4.99 -20.32
N ARG A 115 9.00 -3.79 -20.87
CA ARG A 115 8.25 -3.24 -22.01
C ARG A 115 8.22 -4.14 -23.26
N PRO A 116 9.32 -4.77 -23.71
CA PRO A 116 9.33 -5.61 -24.91
C PRO A 116 8.40 -6.82 -24.84
N TYR A 117 8.12 -7.31 -23.62
CA TYR A 117 7.27 -8.49 -23.37
C TYR A 117 5.77 -8.14 -23.30
N LEU A 118 5.42 -6.86 -23.54
CA LEU A 118 4.05 -6.39 -23.61
C LEU A 118 3.69 -5.99 -25.06
N ASN A 119 2.95 -6.85 -25.75
CA ASN A 119 2.44 -6.61 -27.10
C ASN A 119 1.35 -5.52 -27.12
N LEU A 120 1.68 -4.30 -27.53
CA LEU A 120 0.72 -3.18 -27.58
C LEU A 120 -0.30 -3.25 -28.73
N SER A 121 -0.26 -4.29 -29.57
CA SER A 121 -1.35 -4.63 -30.47
C SER A 121 -2.45 -5.45 -29.77
N ASP A 122 -2.11 -6.14 -28.67
CA ASP A 122 -3.10 -6.83 -27.85
C ASP A 122 -3.85 -5.87 -26.93
N SER A 123 -5.15 -6.11 -26.76
CA SER A 123 -6.02 -5.23 -25.99
C SER A 123 -5.70 -5.19 -24.50
N VAL A 124 -5.35 -6.33 -23.91
CA VAL A 124 -5.11 -6.44 -22.47
C VAL A 124 -3.72 -5.90 -22.16
N HIS A 125 -2.72 -6.26 -22.96
CA HIS A 125 -1.36 -5.77 -22.82
C HIS A 125 -1.28 -4.23 -22.91
N THR A 126 -2.01 -3.61 -23.84
CA THR A 126 -2.08 -2.14 -23.94
C THR A 126 -2.64 -1.49 -22.67
N ALA A 127 -3.75 -2.02 -22.15
CA ALA A 127 -4.34 -1.52 -20.90
C ALA A 127 -3.39 -1.74 -19.70
N VAL A 128 -2.70 -2.88 -19.66
CA VAL A 128 -1.69 -3.19 -18.63
C VAL A 128 -0.53 -2.19 -18.71
N TRP A 129 0.01 -1.92 -19.89
CA TRP A 129 1.14 -0.99 -20.04
C TRP A 129 0.79 0.43 -19.64
N ALA A 130 -0.35 0.94 -20.11
CA ALA A 130 -0.83 2.27 -19.71
C ALA A 130 -1.07 2.35 -18.19
N CYS A 131 -1.59 1.29 -17.58
CA CYS A 131 -1.78 1.23 -16.12
C CYS A 131 -0.44 1.18 -15.37
N VAL A 132 0.57 0.45 -15.86
CA VAL A 132 1.92 0.37 -15.28
C VAL A 132 2.56 1.74 -15.17
N THR A 133 2.58 2.50 -16.26
CA THR A 133 3.23 3.82 -16.30
C THR A 133 2.45 4.84 -15.47
N ALA A 134 1.12 4.83 -15.52
CA ALA A 134 0.28 5.67 -14.69
C ALA A 134 0.45 5.39 -13.18
N LEU A 135 0.57 4.11 -12.78
CA LEU A 135 0.83 3.74 -11.38
C LEU A 135 2.18 4.25 -10.89
N PHE A 136 3.22 4.07 -11.70
CA PHE A 136 4.59 4.46 -11.35
C PHE A 136 4.73 5.98 -11.27
N TYR A 137 4.46 6.71 -12.35
CA TYR A 137 4.65 8.16 -12.41
C TYR A 137 3.56 8.96 -11.68
N GLY A 138 2.40 8.35 -11.47
CA GLY A 138 1.31 8.90 -10.67
C GLY A 138 1.38 8.61 -9.17
N ILE A 139 2.37 7.82 -8.72
CA ILE A 139 2.54 7.37 -7.33
C ILE A 139 1.22 6.79 -6.78
N ALA A 140 0.52 6.03 -7.62
CA ALA A 140 -0.81 5.50 -7.31
C ALA A 140 -0.73 4.07 -6.77
N CYS A 141 -1.69 3.70 -5.91
CA CYS A 141 -1.86 2.30 -5.54
C CYS A 141 -2.52 1.52 -6.67
N VAL A 142 -2.14 0.25 -6.86
CA VAL A 142 -2.74 -0.62 -7.89
C VAL A 142 -4.26 -0.69 -7.80
N GLY A 143 -4.80 -0.72 -6.58
CA GLY A 143 -6.25 -0.73 -6.35
C GLY A 143 -6.97 0.60 -6.60
N GLU A 144 -6.25 1.69 -6.90
CA GLU A 144 -6.84 2.95 -7.38
C GLU A 144 -7.11 2.89 -8.89
N LEU A 145 -6.30 2.13 -9.65
CA LEU A 145 -6.34 2.08 -11.13
C LEU A 145 -6.77 0.73 -11.70
N THR A 146 -7.19 -0.20 -10.84
CA THR A 146 -7.69 -1.53 -11.23
C THR A 146 -8.87 -1.92 -10.35
N VAL A 147 -9.69 -2.86 -10.83
CA VAL A 147 -10.88 -3.33 -10.08
C VAL A 147 -10.67 -4.75 -9.53
N PRO A 148 -11.25 -5.09 -8.37
CA PRO A 148 -11.06 -6.40 -7.75
C PRO A 148 -11.82 -7.52 -8.48
N SER A 149 -12.95 -7.20 -9.12
CA SER A 149 -13.81 -8.13 -9.85
C SER A 149 -14.59 -7.37 -10.94
N LEU A 150 -15.23 -8.09 -11.86
CA LEU A 150 -16.03 -7.49 -12.94
C LEU A 150 -17.22 -6.68 -12.40
N SER A 151 -17.90 -7.17 -11.36
CA SER A 151 -18.97 -6.46 -10.65
C SER A 151 -18.48 -5.41 -9.65
N GLY A 152 -17.16 -5.29 -9.48
CA GLY A 152 -16.55 -4.37 -8.51
C GLY A 152 -16.39 -2.94 -9.01
N PHE A 153 -16.56 -2.71 -10.32
CA PHE A 153 -16.54 -1.36 -10.88
C PHE A 153 -17.86 -0.65 -10.59
N LYS A 154 -17.76 0.55 -10.01
CA LYS A 154 -18.89 1.43 -9.73
C LYS A 154 -18.55 2.81 -10.27
N LEU A 155 -19.45 3.38 -11.08
CA LEU A 155 -19.19 4.63 -11.80
C LEU A 155 -19.05 5.83 -10.85
N ASP A 156 -19.78 5.79 -9.73
CA ASP A 156 -19.87 6.82 -8.70
C ASP A 156 -18.79 6.70 -7.61
N ILE A 157 -18.00 5.62 -7.61
CA ILE A 157 -16.99 5.37 -6.59
C ILE A 157 -15.62 5.19 -7.25
N HIS A 158 -14.76 6.19 -7.09
CA HIS A 158 -13.44 6.20 -7.72
C HIS A 158 -12.40 5.37 -6.95
N THR A 159 -12.21 5.61 -5.64
CA THR A 159 -11.19 4.89 -4.85
C THR A 159 -11.67 4.55 -3.44
N LYS A 160 -11.00 3.59 -2.79
CA LYS A 160 -11.27 3.23 -1.38
C LYS A 160 -11.00 4.37 -0.40
N THR A 161 -10.13 5.32 -0.74
CA THR A 161 -9.67 6.40 0.14
C THR A 161 -10.35 7.73 -0.14
N SER A 162 -10.85 7.94 -1.35
CA SER A 162 -11.66 9.09 -1.76
C SER A 162 -12.77 8.63 -2.72
N THR A 163 -14.02 8.76 -2.30
CA THR A 163 -15.20 8.35 -3.10
C THR A 163 -15.33 9.19 -4.37
N HIS A 164 -15.05 10.50 -4.28
CA HIS A 164 -15.02 11.45 -5.41
C HIS A 164 -13.73 11.38 -6.24
N GLY A 165 -12.82 10.46 -5.90
CA GLY A 165 -11.53 10.34 -6.57
C GLY A 165 -10.52 11.37 -6.11
N GLN A 166 -9.32 11.29 -6.66
CA GLN A 166 -8.25 12.25 -6.48
C GLN A 166 -7.50 12.38 -7.80
N GLU A 167 -6.88 13.53 -8.02
CA GLU A 167 -6.12 13.76 -9.23
C GLU A 167 -4.78 13.02 -9.20
N ILE A 168 -4.44 12.48 -10.37
CA ILE A 168 -3.14 11.87 -10.65
C ILE A 168 -2.57 12.62 -11.85
N TYR A 169 -1.33 13.07 -11.71
CA TYR A 169 -0.63 13.80 -12.76
C TYR A 169 0.80 13.26 -12.89
N TRP A 170 1.39 13.46 -14.06
CA TRP A 170 2.76 13.07 -14.40
C TRP A 170 3.28 14.02 -15.47
N SER A 171 4.61 14.02 -15.63
CA SER A 171 5.28 14.70 -16.74
C SER A 171 5.54 13.69 -17.86
N SER A 172 5.69 14.18 -19.08
CA SER A 172 6.15 13.33 -20.18
C SER A 172 7.60 12.90 -19.97
N GLU A 173 7.94 11.69 -20.41
CA GLU A 173 9.28 11.12 -20.31
C GLU A 173 9.88 10.90 -21.70
N PRO A 174 11.18 11.14 -21.90
CA PRO A 174 11.83 10.99 -23.20
C PRO A 174 12.22 9.53 -23.50
N ASN A 175 11.41 8.56 -23.06
CA ASN A 175 11.72 7.14 -23.15
C ASN A 175 10.44 6.30 -23.27
N PRO A 176 10.55 4.99 -23.58
CA PRO A 176 9.39 4.12 -23.76
C PRO A 176 8.46 3.96 -22.54
N THR A 177 8.86 4.40 -21.35
CA THR A 177 8.02 4.40 -20.14
C THR A 177 7.18 5.65 -19.98
N ASP A 178 7.15 6.54 -20.99
CA ASP A 178 6.33 7.74 -21.00
C ASP A 178 4.85 7.44 -20.65
N PRO A 179 4.37 7.92 -19.49
CA PRO A 179 2.99 7.67 -19.07
C PRO A 179 1.98 8.34 -19.98
N ASP A 180 2.34 9.47 -20.60
CA ASP A 180 1.43 10.19 -21.48
C ASP A 180 1.26 9.46 -22.83
N ALA A 181 2.35 9.13 -23.53
CA ALA A 181 2.28 8.33 -24.75
C ALA A 181 1.58 6.97 -24.52
N ALA A 182 1.85 6.29 -23.40
CA ALA A 182 1.19 5.04 -23.07
C ALA A 182 -0.33 5.22 -22.88
N LEU A 183 -0.76 6.26 -22.16
CA LEU A 183 -2.19 6.55 -21.97
C LEU A 183 -2.85 6.97 -23.29
N ARG A 184 -2.23 7.85 -24.08
CA ARG A 184 -2.76 8.27 -25.40
C ARG A 184 -2.95 7.07 -26.32
N HIS A 185 -1.95 6.19 -26.41
CA HIS A 185 -2.06 4.96 -27.21
C HIS A 185 -3.23 4.10 -26.75
N HIS A 186 -3.38 3.90 -25.44
CA HIS A 186 -4.52 3.19 -24.87
C HIS A 186 -5.86 3.84 -25.22
N LEU A 187 -5.99 5.17 -25.08
CA LEU A 187 -7.21 5.90 -25.41
C LEU A 187 -7.54 5.83 -26.91
N LEU A 188 -6.54 5.89 -27.79
CA LEU A 188 -6.72 5.76 -29.23
C LEU A 188 -7.20 4.36 -29.64
N VAL A 189 -6.62 3.31 -29.04
CA VAL A 189 -6.94 1.92 -29.37
C VAL A 189 -8.23 1.45 -28.69
N LYS A 190 -8.50 1.89 -27.46
CA LYS A 190 -9.64 1.42 -26.66
C LYS A 190 -10.83 2.34 -26.70
N LYS A 191 -10.65 3.65 -26.75
CA LYS A 191 -11.74 4.64 -26.72
C LYS A 191 -12.78 4.28 -25.62
N PRO A 192 -12.36 4.22 -24.34
CA PRO A 192 -13.30 3.94 -23.25
C PRO A 192 -14.42 4.99 -23.25
N SER A 193 -15.67 4.56 -23.12
CA SER A 193 -16.80 5.47 -22.95
C SER A 193 -16.76 6.10 -21.56
N PRO A 194 -17.48 7.22 -21.31
CA PRO A 194 -17.54 7.86 -20.00
C PRO A 194 -18.03 6.93 -18.87
N ASN A 195 -18.80 5.89 -19.22
CA ASN A 195 -19.35 4.91 -18.26
C ASN A 195 -18.46 3.67 -18.10
N GLU A 196 -17.31 3.62 -18.76
CA GLU A 196 -16.34 2.53 -18.64
C GLU A 196 -15.15 2.95 -17.79
N HIS A 197 -14.55 1.98 -17.10
CA HIS A 197 -13.29 2.22 -16.41
C HIS A 197 -12.19 2.67 -17.38
N LEU A 198 -11.39 3.67 -17.00
CA LEU A 198 -10.33 4.27 -17.83
C LEU A 198 -9.42 3.20 -18.45
N PHE A 199 -8.90 2.30 -17.61
CA PHE A 199 -8.14 1.13 -18.05
C PHE A 199 -9.09 -0.03 -18.36
N SER A 200 -9.84 0.06 -19.46
CA SER A 200 -10.67 -1.04 -19.98
C SER A 200 -9.94 -1.84 -21.06
N ASN A 201 -10.24 -3.13 -21.17
CA ASN A 201 -9.74 -4.00 -22.22
C ASN A 201 -10.89 -4.76 -22.88
N THR A 202 -10.60 -5.37 -24.02
CA THR A 202 -11.47 -6.29 -24.73
C THR A 202 -10.90 -7.69 -24.60
N PHE A 203 -11.74 -8.64 -24.21
CA PHE A 203 -11.38 -10.05 -24.18
C PHE A 203 -12.57 -10.87 -24.65
N LYS A 204 -12.34 -11.81 -25.57
CA LYS A 204 -13.41 -12.60 -26.20
C LYS A 204 -14.58 -11.72 -26.70
N LYS A 205 -14.24 -10.57 -27.30
CA LYS A 205 -15.18 -9.55 -27.81
C LYS A 205 -15.98 -8.78 -26.75
N GLU A 206 -15.81 -9.06 -25.47
CA GLU A 206 -16.44 -8.30 -24.39
C GLU A 206 -15.51 -7.22 -23.85
N ARG A 207 -16.05 -6.01 -23.66
CA ARG A 207 -15.34 -4.93 -22.98
C ARG A 207 -15.47 -5.11 -21.47
N ARG A 208 -14.36 -4.94 -20.76
CA ARG A 208 -14.29 -5.11 -19.31
C ARG A 208 -13.22 -4.24 -18.67
N PRO A 209 -13.40 -3.84 -17.40
CA PRO A 209 -12.35 -3.14 -16.66
C PRO A 209 -11.11 -4.03 -16.46
N LEU A 210 -9.95 -3.43 -16.29
CA LEU A 210 -8.72 -4.14 -15.95
C LEU A 210 -8.78 -4.65 -14.50
N LEU A 211 -8.83 -5.97 -14.37
CA LEU A 211 -8.87 -6.62 -13.06
C LEU A 211 -7.48 -6.61 -12.42
N HIS A 212 -7.43 -6.41 -11.10
CA HIS A 212 -6.20 -6.46 -10.31
C HIS A 212 -5.43 -7.78 -10.51
N SER A 213 -6.13 -8.91 -10.50
CA SER A 213 -5.52 -10.24 -10.72
C SER A 213 -4.94 -10.41 -12.13
N VAL A 214 -5.65 -9.88 -13.14
CA VAL A 214 -5.19 -9.92 -14.54
C VAL A 214 -3.97 -9.04 -14.72
N PHE A 215 -4.00 -7.81 -14.20
CA PHE A 215 -2.89 -6.88 -14.24
C PHE A 215 -1.60 -7.48 -13.65
N LEU A 216 -1.67 -7.99 -12.42
CA LEU A 216 -0.50 -8.58 -11.76
C LEU A 216 0.01 -9.84 -12.49
N ARG A 217 -0.90 -10.65 -13.06
CA ARG A 217 -0.52 -11.83 -13.83
C ARG A 217 0.29 -11.47 -15.07
N TYR A 218 -0.14 -10.49 -15.85
CA TYR A 218 0.59 -10.09 -17.07
C TYR A 218 1.94 -9.49 -16.75
N ILE A 219 2.07 -8.72 -15.66
CA ILE A 219 3.36 -8.20 -15.22
C ILE A 219 4.28 -9.31 -14.76
N ALA A 220 3.78 -10.27 -13.97
CA ALA A 220 4.57 -11.42 -13.53
C ALA A 220 5.05 -12.27 -14.72
N GLN A 221 4.19 -12.47 -15.73
CA GLN A 221 4.55 -13.19 -16.96
C GLN A 221 5.64 -12.44 -17.75
N ALA A 222 5.47 -11.13 -17.96
CA ALA A 222 6.47 -10.31 -18.64
C ALA A 222 7.80 -10.27 -17.89
N ALA A 223 7.77 -10.16 -16.55
CA ALA A 223 8.96 -10.17 -15.71
C ALA A 223 9.72 -11.51 -15.81
N ALA A 224 8.99 -12.64 -15.78
CA ALA A 224 9.59 -13.96 -15.94
C ALA A 224 10.27 -14.13 -17.31
N GLN A 225 9.63 -13.65 -18.38
CA GLN A 225 10.23 -13.66 -19.72
C GLN A 225 11.47 -12.74 -19.83
N ALA A 226 11.47 -11.64 -19.09
CA ALA A 226 12.61 -10.73 -18.99
C ALA A 226 13.75 -11.22 -18.07
N GLY A 227 13.58 -12.36 -17.38
CA GLY A 227 14.54 -12.82 -16.37
C GLY A 227 14.61 -11.95 -15.11
N LEU A 228 13.55 -11.18 -14.83
CA LEU A 228 13.49 -10.25 -13.70
C LEU A 228 12.82 -10.88 -12.47
N PRO A 229 13.24 -10.50 -11.25
CA PRO A 229 12.59 -10.97 -10.04
C PRO A 229 11.15 -10.41 -9.94
N PRO A 230 10.16 -11.22 -9.50
CA PRO A 230 8.79 -10.76 -9.40
C PRO A 230 8.66 -9.69 -8.30
N LEU A 231 7.93 -8.62 -8.60
CA LEU A 231 7.67 -7.52 -7.66
C LEU A 231 6.21 -7.44 -7.27
N HIS A 232 5.96 -6.96 -6.05
CA HIS A 232 4.61 -6.80 -5.52
C HIS A 232 3.93 -5.54 -6.10
N GLY A 233 2.60 -5.53 -6.22
CA GLY A 233 1.89 -4.37 -6.77
C GLY A 233 2.16 -3.05 -6.03
N HIS A 234 2.31 -3.09 -4.70
CA HIS A 234 2.67 -1.91 -3.90
C HIS A 234 4.04 -1.32 -4.27
N SER A 235 4.93 -2.12 -4.86
CA SER A 235 6.26 -1.67 -5.27
C SER A 235 6.21 -0.58 -6.34
N PHE A 236 5.10 -0.42 -7.08
CA PHE A 236 4.94 0.70 -8.02
C PHE A 236 4.95 2.04 -7.29
N ARG A 237 4.16 2.14 -6.22
CA ARG A 237 4.08 3.35 -5.40
C ARG A 237 5.41 3.64 -4.70
N ILE A 238 6.10 2.60 -4.20
CA ILE A 238 7.44 2.72 -3.63
C ILE A 238 8.42 3.24 -4.70
N GLY A 239 8.44 2.59 -5.87
CA GLY A 239 9.33 2.92 -6.98
C GLY A 239 9.17 4.33 -7.51
N GLY A 240 7.93 4.75 -7.79
CA GLY A 240 7.65 6.12 -8.22
C GLY A 240 8.09 7.17 -7.20
N THR A 241 7.87 6.89 -5.90
CA THR A 241 8.34 7.77 -4.81
C THR A 241 9.86 7.94 -4.85
N LEU A 242 10.59 6.83 -4.94
CA LEU A 242 12.04 6.84 -4.96
C LEU A 242 12.59 7.51 -6.23
N GLU A 243 11.99 7.25 -7.38
CA GLU A 243 12.38 7.90 -8.65
C GLU A 243 12.34 9.42 -8.54
N PHE A 244 11.24 9.98 -8.04
CA PHE A 244 11.12 11.44 -7.94
C PHE A 244 12.01 12.03 -6.84
N LEU A 245 12.20 11.34 -5.71
CA LEU A 245 13.15 11.77 -4.68
C LEU A 245 14.59 11.79 -5.21
N LEU A 246 15.00 10.76 -5.97
CA LEU A 246 16.31 10.70 -6.60
C LEU A 246 16.50 11.76 -7.70
N ARG A 247 15.41 12.21 -8.32
CA ARG A 247 15.39 13.40 -9.20
C ARG A 247 15.40 14.74 -8.44
N GLY A 248 15.47 14.71 -7.12
CA GLY A 248 15.59 15.90 -6.27
C GLY A 248 14.28 16.57 -5.88
N LEU A 249 13.12 15.96 -6.12
CA LEU A 249 11.84 16.55 -5.72
C LEU A 249 11.76 16.62 -4.17
N PRO A 250 11.42 17.78 -3.59
CA PRO A 250 11.28 17.94 -2.15
C PRO A 250 10.27 16.97 -1.51
N PHE A 251 10.51 16.59 -0.25
CA PHE A 251 9.69 15.64 0.50
C PHE A 251 8.21 16.04 0.60
N ASP A 252 7.93 17.32 0.80
CA ASP A 252 6.59 17.90 0.82
C ASP A 252 5.89 17.79 -0.54
N THR A 253 6.63 18.05 -1.63
CA THR A 253 6.13 17.88 -3.00
C THR A 253 5.77 16.42 -3.29
N ILE A 254 6.60 15.47 -2.84
CA ILE A 254 6.32 14.04 -2.93
C ILE A 254 5.09 13.66 -2.10
N GLN A 255 4.98 14.21 -0.89
CA GLN A 255 3.84 13.97 -0.01
C GLN A 255 2.53 14.37 -0.69
N VAL A 256 2.49 15.56 -1.31
CA VAL A 256 1.36 16.06 -2.10
C VAL A 256 1.10 15.16 -3.31
N LYS A 257 2.13 14.87 -4.10
CA LYS A 257 2.01 14.09 -5.34
C LYS A 257 1.47 12.67 -5.12
N GLY A 258 1.94 11.99 -4.07
CA GLY A 258 1.43 10.68 -3.70
C GLY A 258 0.26 10.71 -2.71
N ARG A 259 -0.35 11.89 -2.50
CA ARG A 259 -1.62 12.06 -1.79
C ARG A 259 -1.58 11.53 -0.35
N TRP A 260 -0.46 11.71 0.34
CA TRP A 260 -0.32 11.29 1.73
C TRP A 260 -0.77 12.37 2.70
N VAL A 261 -1.70 12.00 3.58
CA VAL A 261 -2.17 12.88 4.68
C VAL A 261 -1.10 13.01 5.78
N SER A 262 -0.13 12.10 5.85
CA SER A 262 0.92 12.07 6.87
C SER A 262 2.26 11.58 6.33
N ASN A 263 3.32 11.66 7.13
CA ASN A 263 4.68 11.24 6.78
C ASN A 263 4.88 9.72 6.61
N THR A 264 3.81 8.96 6.41
CA THR A 264 3.86 7.50 6.22
C THR A 264 4.68 7.05 5.02
N PHE A 265 4.88 7.92 4.02
CA PHE A 265 5.75 7.65 2.88
C PHE A 265 7.24 7.52 3.24
N GLN A 266 7.68 8.05 4.39
CA GLN A 266 9.06 7.89 4.87
C GLN A 266 9.43 6.40 5.08
N ALA A 267 8.43 5.54 5.32
CA ALA A 267 8.65 4.09 5.39
C ALA A 267 9.16 3.49 4.05
N TYR A 268 9.01 4.19 2.93
CA TYR A 268 9.45 3.76 1.61
C TYR A 268 10.90 4.12 1.30
N LEU A 269 11.58 4.84 2.19
CA LEU A 269 12.98 5.18 1.99
C LEU A 269 13.84 3.91 2.12
N HIS A 270 14.27 3.38 0.98
CA HIS A 270 15.18 2.23 0.88
C HIS A 270 16.64 2.67 1.03
N CYS A 271 17.02 3.76 0.37
CA CYS A 271 18.39 4.28 0.32
C CYS A 271 18.48 5.66 1.00
N HIS A 272 18.43 5.67 2.34
CA HIS A 272 18.41 6.94 3.09
C HIS A 272 19.63 7.82 2.75
N ALA A 273 20.83 7.23 2.66
CA ALA A 273 22.05 7.98 2.36
C ALA A 273 22.05 8.63 0.97
N GLU A 274 21.63 7.90 -0.07
CA GLU A 274 21.59 8.41 -1.46
C GLU A 274 20.54 9.53 -1.62
N ILE A 275 19.35 9.32 -1.05
CA ILE A 275 18.28 10.32 -1.09
C ILE A 275 18.70 11.56 -0.31
N MET A 276 19.23 11.41 0.90
CA MET A 276 19.72 12.53 1.69
C MET A 276 20.88 13.25 0.99
N MET A 277 21.78 12.54 0.31
CA MET A 277 22.89 13.15 -0.42
C MET A 277 22.41 14.11 -1.51
N VAL A 278 21.42 13.71 -2.32
CA VAL A 278 20.81 14.59 -3.33
C VAL A 278 20.26 15.87 -2.68
N HIS A 279 19.48 15.73 -1.61
CA HIS A 279 18.84 16.87 -0.96
C HIS A 279 19.80 17.75 -0.13
N ILE A 280 20.88 17.18 0.40
CA ILE A 280 21.96 17.91 1.08
C ILE A 280 22.78 18.71 0.06
N GLN A 281 23.10 18.11 -1.09
CA GLN A 281 23.82 18.78 -2.18
C GLN A 281 22.99 19.89 -2.82
N SER A 282 21.69 19.69 -3.03
CA SER A 282 20.78 20.75 -3.49
C SER A 282 20.65 21.92 -2.50
N ASN A 283 21.01 21.71 -1.22
CA ASN A 283 21.01 22.73 -0.16
C ASN A 283 22.43 23.07 0.35
N MET A 284 23.47 22.84 -0.46
CA MET A 284 24.87 22.96 -0.02
C MET A 284 25.24 24.32 0.60
N ALA A 285 24.58 25.42 0.20
CA ALA A 285 24.79 26.74 0.79
C ALA A 285 24.32 26.83 2.27
N VAL A 286 23.22 26.16 2.61
CA VAL A 286 22.68 26.13 3.99
C VAL A 286 23.45 25.12 4.85
N HIS A 287 23.89 24.00 4.24
CA HIS A 287 24.68 22.99 4.92
C HIS A 287 26.10 23.50 5.23
N TRP A 288 26.72 24.32 4.36
CA TRP A 288 28.02 24.95 4.65
C TRP A 288 27.94 25.87 5.87
N ALA A 289 26.87 26.66 5.99
CA ALA A 289 26.64 27.50 7.17
C ALA A 289 26.53 26.63 8.44
N PHE A 290 25.77 25.54 8.41
CA PHE A 290 25.61 24.65 9.57
C PHE A 290 26.90 23.91 9.96
N VAL A 291 27.66 23.41 8.97
CA VAL A 291 28.95 22.73 9.19
C VAL A 291 30.00 23.69 9.77
N HIS A 292 30.01 24.96 9.33
CA HIS A 292 30.92 25.97 9.89
C HIS A 292 30.65 26.31 11.36
N TYR A 293 29.40 26.19 11.82
CA TYR A 293 29.04 26.44 13.22
C TYR A 293 29.12 25.21 14.14
N THR A 294 29.27 23.99 13.58
CA THR A 294 29.17 22.74 14.35
C THR A 294 30.45 21.90 14.38
N LEU A 295 31.42 22.16 13.50
CA LEU A 295 32.76 21.58 13.63
C LEU A 295 33.64 22.50 14.48
N PRO A 296 34.35 21.99 15.50
CA PRO A 296 35.37 22.78 16.18
C PRO A 296 36.48 23.16 15.17
N PRO A 297 37.11 24.33 15.32
CA PRO A 297 38.17 24.75 14.42
C PRO A 297 39.26 23.67 14.40
N ALA A 298 39.64 23.24 13.19
CA ALA A 298 40.73 22.30 13.02
C ALA A 298 41.99 22.87 13.69
N LEU A 299 42.61 22.06 14.55
CA LEU A 299 43.91 22.35 15.18
C LEU A 299 45.01 22.45 14.13
#